data_AF-F9HL86-F1
#
_entry.id   AF-F9HL86-F1
#
_cell.length_a   1.000
_cell.length_b   1.000
_cell.length_c   1.000
_cell.angle_alpha   90.00
_cell.angle_beta   90.00
_cell.angle_gamma   90.00
#
_symmetry.space_group_name_H-M   'P 1'
#
loop_
_entity.id
_entity.type
_entity.pdbx_description
1 polymer ?
#
loop_
_entity_poly.entity_id
_entity_poly.type
_entity_poly.pdbx_seq_one_letter_code
_entity_poly.pdbx_strand_id
1 'polypeptide(L)'
;MKHLQNNKITKFLLISFLISWGFGWGLLAFLTQMSLLSLTSPLGVFLHLLGGFGPTIAAISCLPQKSIKSIVSFILGDSKKYILLFLLLIFVQTGVIAFSSKELNPVFPLGNLFVVFLSAVCFYGGEEELGWRGILQPTLETRFSFWISGLITGCIWAIWHVPLWFVIGSSQSGMPFILFSLFAIYLSILLAAVFKKTKSVLFCAIFHGLINTLLSLFVIKINLLFILGLVGLLFFSHYLQRNS
;
A
#
# COMPACT_ATOMS: atom_id res chain seq x y z
N MET A 1 -5.77 -26.38 -12.07
CA MET A 1 -5.90 -24.91 -11.90
C MET A 1 -5.73 -24.43 -10.45
N LYS A 2 -6.48 -24.94 -9.46
CA LYS A 2 -6.33 -24.57 -8.03
C LYS A 2 -4.91 -24.76 -7.46
N HIS A 3 -4.23 -25.84 -7.81
CA HIS A 3 -2.85 -26.11 -7.37
C HIS A 3 -1.83 -25.07 -7.90
N LEU A 4 -2.00 -24.62 -9.15
CA LEU A 4 -1.13 -23.60 -9.75
C LEU A 4 -1.31 -22.23 -9.08
N GLN A 5 -2.53 -21.90 -8.65
CA GLN A 5 -2.83 -20.66 -7.93
C GLN A 5 -2.26 -20.68 -6.50
N ASN A 6 -2.36 -21.81 -5.79
CA ASN A 6 -1.74 -21.97 -4.47
C ASN A 6 -0.23 -21.80 -4.54
N ASN A 7 0.42 -22.43 -5.52
CA ASN A 7 1.85 -22.28 -5.72
C ASN A 7 2.24 -20.82 -6.00
N LYS A 8 1.40 -20.05 -6.70
CA LYS A 8 1.64 -18.63 -6.97
C LYS A 8 1.54 -17.77 -5.71
N ILE A 9 0.50 -17.96 -4.88
CA ILE A 9 0.36 -17.23 -3.60
C ILE A 9 1.52 -17.56 -2.67
N THR A 10 1.82 -18.84 -2.49
CA THR A 10 2.92 -19.27 -1.61
C THR A 10 4.26 -18.71 -2.09
N LYS A 11 4.58 -18.83 -3.38
CA LYS A 11 5.80 -18.26 -3.95
C LYS A 11 5.88 -16.74 -3.73
N PHE A 12 4.79 -16.03 -4.01
CA PHE A 12 4.73 -14.59 -3.80
C PHE A 12 5.00 -14.22 -2.35
N LEU A 13 4.26 -14.81 -1.40
CA LEU A 13 4.41 -14.51 0.02
C LEU A 13 5.80 -14.87 0.55
N LEU A 14 6.35 -16.02 0.17
CA LEU A 14 7.69 -16.43 0.60
C LEU A 14 8.76 -15.43 0.14
N ILE A 15 8.72 -15.00 -1.11
CA ILE A 15 9.71 -14.03 -1.63
C ILE A 15 9.50 -12.66 -0.99
N SER A 16 8.26 -12.19 -0.89
CA SER A 16 7.94 -10.89 -0.27
C SER A 16 8.43 -10.83 1.17
N PHE A 17 8.10 -11.84 1.98
CA PHE A 17 8.50 -11.89 3.39
C PHE A 17 10.00 -12.16 3.54
N LEU A 18 10.61 -13.00 2.72
CA LEU A 18 12.06 -13.22 2.79
C LEU A 18 12.84 -11.93 2.53
N ILE A 19 12.44 -11.14 1.53
CA ILE A 19 13.09 -9.86 1.25
C ILE A 19 12.82 -8.88 2.38
N SER A 20 11.55 -8.68 2.78
CA SER A 20 11.21 -7.62 3.72
C SER A 20 11.56 -7.94 5.16
N TRP A 21 11.30 -9.16 5.63
CA TRP A 21 11.64 -9.57 6.99
C TRP A 21 13.09 -10.05 7.10
N GLY A 22 13.61 -10.77 6.10
CA GLY A 22 14.97 -11.31 6.17
C GLY A 22 16.03 -10.26 5.88
N PHE A 23 15.97 -9.65 4.70
CA PHE A 23 17.08 -8.82 4.18
C PHE A 23 16.84 -7.30 4.29
N GLY A 24 15.59 -6.87 4.46
CA GLY A 24 15.22 -5.45 4.58
C GLY A 24 14.99 -5.04 6.03
N TRP A 25 13.72 -4.92 6.41
CA TRP A 25 13.27 -4.37 7.69
C TRP A 25 13.64 -5.21 8.91
N GLY A 26 13.63 -6.54 8.85
CA GLY A 26 14.02 -7.34 10.03
C GLY A 26 15.52 -7.28 10.31
N LEU A 27 16.37 -7.31 9.27
CA LEU A 27 17.80 -7.04 9.42
C LEU A 27 18.02 -5.60 9.93
N LEU A 28 17.33 -4.61 9.35
CA LEU A 28 17.42 -3.22 9.80
C LEU A 28 16.97 -3.04 11.25
N ALA A 29 15.90 -3.71 11.67
CA ALA A 29 15.43 -3.69 13.05
C ALA A 29 16.51 -4.24 13.99
N PHE A 30 17.09 -5.40 13.66
CA PHE A 30 18.18 -5.97 14.44
C PHE A 30 19.37 -5.01 14.56
N LEU A 31 19.85 -4.45 13.44
CA LEU A 31 21.01 -3.56 13.42
C LEU A 31 20.78 -2.26 14.18
N THR A 32 19.58 -1.68 14.07
CA THR A 32 19.24 -0.45 14.79
C THR A 32 19.08 -0.69 16.30
N GLN A 33 18.47 -1.79 16.72
CA GLN A 33 18.36 -2.18 18.13
C GLN A 33 19.73 -2.45 18.78
N MET A 34 20.66 -3.02 18.02
CA MET A 34 22.05 -3.22 18.47
C MET A 34 22.91 -1.95 18.39
N SER A 35 22.33 -0.81 18.00
CA SER A 35 23.06 0.46 17.79
C SER A 35 24.22 0.34 16.79
N LEU A 36 24.19 -0.66 15.90
CA LEU A 36 25.21 -0.90 14.88
C LEU A 36 24.96 -0.06 13.62
N LEU A 37 23.73 0.40 13.41
CA LEU A 37 23.32 1.17 12.24
C LEU A 37 22.20 2.15 12.62
N SER A 38 22.20 3.34 12.02
CA SER A 38 21.06 4.26 12.09
C SER A 38 20.16 4.11 10.86
N LEU A 39 18.85 4.25 11.02
CA LEU A 39 17.89 4.32 9.90
C LEU A 39 18.27 5.42 8.89
N THR A 40 18.81 6.54 9.37
CA THR A 40 19.18 7.69 8.51
C THR A 40 20.51 7.52 7.77
N SER A 41 21.26 6.47 8.05
CA SER A 41 22.49 6.16 7.32
C SER A 41 22.18 5.68 5.89
N PRO A 42 23.09 5.83 4.91
CA PRO A 42 22.85 5.35 3.54
C PRO A 42 22.45 3.87 3.45
N LEU A 43 23.11 3.01 4.23
CA LEU A 43 22.77 1.59 4.31
C LEU A 43 21.43 1.37 5.02
N GLY A 44 21.12 2.13 6.07
CA GLY A 44 19.83 2.07 6.76
C GLY A 44 18.67 2.40 5.85
N VAL A 45 18.78 3.49 5.08
CA VAL A 45 17.80 3.89 4.06
C VAL A 45 17.68 2.83 2.97
N PHE A 46 18.80 2.28 2.49
CA PHE A 46 18.79 1.21 1.49
C PHE A 46 18.04 -0.03 1.98
N LEU A 47 18.33 -0.51 3.19
CA LEU A 47 17.64 -1.67 3.77
C LEU A 47 16.15 -1.39 3.99
N HIS A 48 15.80 -0.16 4.37
CA HIS A 48 14.41 0.27 4.50
C HIS A 48 13.67 0.23 3.17
N LEU A 49 14.27 0.77 2.10
CA LEU A 49 13.70 0.71 0.74
C LEU A 49 13.61 -0.73 0.24
N LEU A 50 14.67 -1.53 0.40
CA LEU A 50 14.67 -2.94 0.02
C LEU A 50 13.53 -3.69 0.69
N GLY A 51 13.27 -3.38 1.96
CA GLY A 51 12.12 -3.91 2.70
C GLY A 51 10.80 -3.60 2.01
N GLY A 52 10.56 -2.34 1.63
CA GLY A 52 9.36 -1.91 0.91
C GLY A 52 9.19 -2.56 -0.47
N PHE A 53 10.28 -2.78 -1.21
CA PHE A 53 10.25 -3.41 -2.54
C PHE A 53 10.01 -4.93 -2.55
N GLY A 54 9.94 -5.59 -1.39
CA GLY A 54 9.71 -7.04 -1.30
C GLY A 54 8.53 -7.55 -2.14
N PRO A 55 7.31 -7.00 -1.99
CA PRO A 55 6.15 -7.33 -2.80
C PRO A 55 6.35 -7.09 -4.30
N THR A 56 7.01 -6.00 -4.70
CA THR A 56 7.29 -5.69 -6.11
C THR A 56 8.22 -6.73 -6.73
N ILE A 57 9.30 -7.08 -6.04
CA ILE A 57 10.27 -8.10 -6.49
C ILE A 57 9.60 -9.47 -6.58
N ALA A 58 8.83 -9.84 -5.56
CA ALA A 58 8.04 -11.06 -5.56
C ALA A 58 7.04 -11.10 -6.72
N ALA A 59 6.41 -9.97 -7.04
CA ALA A 59 5.48 -9.87 -8.15
C ALA A 59 6.14 -10.15 -9.50
N ILE A 60 7.27 -9.50 -9.77
CA ILE A 60 8.06 -9.69 -11.00
C ILE A 60 8.45 -11.16 -11.17
N SER A 61 8.76 -11.87 -10.07
CA SER A 61 9.07 -13.30 -10.10
C SER A 61 7.87 -14.20 -10.45
N CYS A 62 6.65 -13.71 -10.24
CA CYS A 62 5.38 -14.42 -10.44
C CYS A 62 4.63 -14.01 -11.71
N LEU A 63 5.03 -12.92 -12.37
CA LEU A 63 4.44 -12.50 -13.64
C LEU A 63 4.84 -13.47 -14.77
N PRO A 64 3.89 -13.85 -15.64
CA PRO A 64 4.14 -14.78 -16.73
C PRO A 64 5.06 -14.19 -17.80
N GLN A 65 4.96 -12.89 -18.04
CA GLN A 65 5.83 -12.14 -18.95
C GLN A 65 6.64 -11.14 -18.15
N LYS A 66 7.96 -11.17 -18.34
CA LYS A 66 8.92 -10.32 -17.62
C LYS A 66 9.54 -9.23 -18.50
N SER A 67 9.06 -9.07 -19.72
CA SER A 67 9.53 -7.98 -20.57
C SER A 67 9.08 -6.64 -19.97
N ILE A 68 9.94 -5.62 -20.05
CA ILE A 68 9.65 -4.28 -19.54
C ILE A 68 8.34 -3.76 -20.14
N LYS A 69 8.13 -3.94 -21.45
CA LYS A 69 6.91 -3.51 -22.14
C LYS A 69 5.64 -4.15 -21.56
N SER A 70 5.68 -5.46 -21.27
CA SER A 70 4.54 -6.16 -20.68
C SER A 70 4.26 -5.72 -19.25
N ILE A 71 5.31 -5.50 -18.44
CA ILE A 71 5.18 -5.01 -17.07
C ILE A 71 4.60 -3.59 -17.06
N VAL A 72 5.14 -2.69 -17.88
CA VAL A 72 4.64 -1.31 -18.00
C VAL A 72 3.18 -1.30 -18.46
N SER A 73 2.82 -2.10 -19.46
CA SER A 73 1.43 -2.24 -19.91
C SER A 73 0.50 -2.70 -18.77
N PHE A 74 0.94 -3.69 -18.00
CA PHE A 74 0.20 -4.18 -16.84
C PHE A 74 0.05 -3.12 -15.74
N ILE A 75 1.10 -2.33 -15.48
CA ILE A 75 1.05 -1.25 -14.51
C ILE A 75 0.06 -0.16 -14.96
N LEU A 76 0.08 0.21 -16.23
CA LEU A 76 -0.77 1.26 -16.78
C LEU A 76 -2.25 0.84 -16.84
N GLY A 77 -2.54 -0.40 -17.21
CA GLY A 77 -3.92 -0.90 -17.36
C GLY A 77 -4.79 0.00 -18.25
N ASP A 78 -6.07 0.10 -17.94
CA ASP A 78 -7.03 0.95 -18.66
C ASP A 78 -7.11 2.39 -18.10
N SER A 79 -5.99 2.91 -17.58
CA SER A 79 -5.92 4.18 -16.85
C SER A 79 -6.66 5.34 -17.55
N LYS A 80 -6.48 5.52 -18.86
CA LYS A 80 -7.13 6.61 -19.62
C LYS A 80 -8.66 6.60 -19.53
N LYS A 81 -9.28 5.42 -19.50
CA LYS A 81 -10.75 5.27 -19.48
C LYS A 81 -11.36 5.72 -18.16
N TYR A 82 -10.62 5.60 -17.06
CA TYR A 82 -11.14 5.80 -15.71
C TYR A 82 -10.55 7.02 -15.01
N ILE A 83 -9.92 7.94 -15.75
CA ILE A 83 -9.25 9.11 -15.16
C ILE A 83 -10.21 10.02 -14.38
N LEU A 84 -11.42 10.28 -14.89
CA LEU A 84 -12.39 11.13 -14.19
C LEU A 84 -12.90 10.50 -12.89
N LEU A 85 -13.17 9.19 -12.93
CA LEU A 85 -13.53 8.42 -11.74
C LEU A 85 -12.40 8.47 -10.69
N PHE A 86 -11.17 8.35 -11.16
CA PHE A 86 -10.00 8.38 -10.30
C PHE A 86 -9.75 9.76 -9.68
N LEU A 87 -9.91 10.84 -10.44
CA LEU A 87 -9.83 12.21 -9.92
C LEU A 87 -10.93 12.49 -8.88
N LEU A 88 -12.14 11.97 -9.09
CA LEU A 88 -13.22 12.06 -8.09
C LEU A 88 -12.84 11.33 -6.80
N LEU A 89 -12.27 10.13 -6.89
CA LEU A 89 -11.79 9.38 -5.71
C LEU A 89 -10.73 10.15 -4.93
N ILE A 90 -9.76 10.72 -5.63
CA ILE A 90 -8.72 11.59 -5.04
C ILE A 90 -9.38 12.76 -4.32
N PHE A 91 -10.28 13.48 -5.00
CA PHE A 91 -10.95 14.65 -4.43
C PHE A 91 -11.74 14.31 -3.17
N VAL A 92 -12.54 13.23 -3.20
CA VAL A 92 -13.32 12.77 -2.05
C VAL A 92 -12.41 12.38 -0.89
N GLN A 93 -11.37 11.57 -1.15
CA GLN A 93 -10.45 11.10 -0.10
C GLN A 93 -9.68 12.27 0.54
N THR A 94 -9.20 13.23 -0.27
CA THR A 94 -8.57 14.45 0.22
C THR A 94 -9.55 15.28 1.05
N GLY A 95 -10.79 15.47 0.58
CA GLY A 95 -11.83 16.18 1.31
C GLY A 95 -12.13 15.55 2.66
N VAL A 96 -12.32 14.23 2.71
CA VAL A 96 -12.58 13.49 3.96
C VAL A 96 -11.48 13.75 5.00
N ILE A 97 -10.21 13.64 4.61
CA ILE A 97 -9.08 13.86 5.54
C ILE A 97 -8.96 15.35 5.91
N ALA A 98 -8.96 16.25 4.93
CA ALA A 98 -8.78 17.68 5.17
C ALA A 98 -9.87 18.27 6.07
N PHE A 99 -11.15 17.96 5.79
CA PHE A 99 -12.28 18.50 6.56
C PHE A 99 -12.47 17.83 7.92
N SER A 100 -12.02 16.58 8.10
CA SER A 100 -12.04 15.94 9.42
C SER A 100 -10.91 16.43 10.32
N SER A 101 -9.70 16.61 9.78
CA SER A 101 -8.55 17.07 10.56
C SER A 101 -8.58 18.57 10.86
N LYS A 102 -8.86 19.40 9.85
CA LYS A 102 -8.81 20.88 9.90
C LYS A 102 -7.50 21.46 10.47
N GLU A 103 -6.42 20.67 10.44
CA GLU A 103 -5.14 21.00 11.05
C GLU A 103 -4.02 20.35 10.25
N LEU A 104 -3.08 21.18 9.79
CA LEU A 104 -1.87 20.71 9.12
C LEU A 104 -0.82 20.30 10.16
N ASN A 105 -0.05 19.27 9.83
CA ASN A 105 1.11 18.89 10.60
C ASN A 105 2.19 19.98 10.48
N PRO A 106 2.57 20.66 11.57
CA PRO A 106 3.51 21.78 11.51
C PRO A 106 4.92 21.37 11.10
N VAL A 107 5.26 20.08 11.24
CA VAL A 107 6.58 19.52 10.85
C VAL A 107 6.61 19.14 9.37
N PHE A 108 5.45 19.12 8.69
CA PHE A 108 5.39 18.73 7.28
C PHE A 108 6.05 19.80 6.38
N PRO A 109 6.98 19.41 5.49
CA PRO A 109 7.67 20.36 4.61
C PRO A 109 6.77 20.75 3.43
N LEU A 110 5.88 21.74 3.62
CA LEU A 110 4.90 22.16 2.61
C LEU A 110 5.52 22.50 1.24
N GLY A 111 6.70 23.13 1.23
CA GLY A 111 7.43 23.44 -0.01
C GLY A 111 7.86 22.22 -0.82
N ASN A 112 7.92 21.05 -0.18
CA ASN A 112 8.31 19.77 -0.79
C ASN A 112 7.11 18.82 -0.98
N LEU A 113 5.86 19.31 -0.91
CA LEU A 113 4.66 18.47 -1.00
C LEU A 113 4.70 17.52 -2.22
N PHE A 114 5.08 18.04 -3.39
CA PHE A 114 5.17 17.24 -4.60
C PHE A 114 6.25 16.15 -4.52
N VAL A 115 7.40 16.45 -3.90
CA VAL A 115 8.50 15.50 -3.71
C VAL A 115 8.10 14.41 -2.71
N VAL A 116 7.42 14.77 -1.63
CA VAL A 116 6.89 13.81 -0.64
C VAL A 116 5.86 12.90 -1.30
N PHE A 117 4.94 13.47 -2.08
CA PHE A 117 3.95 12.70 -2.81
C PHE A 117 4.58 11.73 -3.81
N LEU A 118 5.51 12.20 -4.65
CA LEU A 118 6.19 11.35 -5.61
C LEU A 118 7.00 10.25 -4.91
N SER A 119 7.64 10.57 -3.79
CA SER A 119 8.34 9.58 -2.97
C SER A 119 7.38 8.53 -2.42
N ALA A 120 6.20 8.94 -1.94
CA ALA A 120 5.19 8.01 -1.43
C ALA A 120 4.63 7.07 -2.52
N VAL A 121 4.52 7.54 -3.76
CA VAL A 121 4.10 6.72 -4.89
C VAL A 121 5.18 5.74 -5.33
N CYS A 122 6.45 6.11 -5.23
CA CYS A 122 7.56 5.33 -5.79
C CYS A 122 8.29 4.43 -4.79
N PHE A 123 8.27 4.76 -3.49
CA PHE A 123 9.20 4.20 -2.50
C PHE A 123 8.62 3.93 -1.11
N TYR A 124 7.43 4.45 -0.80
CA TYR A 124 6.83 4.34 0.54
C TYR A 124 5.34 3.98 0.47
N GLY A 125 4.98 3.09 -0.44
CA GLY A 125 3.66 2.47 -0.49
C GLY A 125 3.18 2.12 -1.90
N GLY A 126 3.36 3.04 -2.86
CA GLY A 126 2.82 2.83 -4.21
C GLY A 126 3.52 1.70 -4.98
N GLU A 127 4.82 1.48 -4.76
CA GLU A 127 5.60 0.39 -5.35
C GLU A 127 5.09 -1.00 -4.96
N GLU A 128 4.54 -1.12 -3.76
CA GLU A 128 4.05 -2.37 -3.21
C GLU A 128 2.83 -2.93 -3.98
N GLU A 129 2.09 -2.03 -4.61
CA GLU A 129 0.80 -2.30 -5.27
C GLU A 129 0.92 -3.29 -6.42
N LEU A 130 2.09 -3.39 -7.05
CA LEU A 130 2.37 -4.41 -8.06
C LEU A 130 2.22 -5.83 -7.49
N GLY A 131 2.63 -6.03 -6.23
CA GLY A 131 2.46 -7.28 -5.52
C GLY A 131 1.03 -7.47 -5.03
N TRP A 132 0.52 -6.53 -4.26
CA TRP A 132 -0.77 -6.68 -3.60
C TRP A 132 -1.94 -6.71 -4.58
N ARG A 133 -2.01 -5.74 -5.50
CA ARG A 133 -3.12 -5.61 -6.46
C ARG A 133 -2.81 -6.34 -7.76
N GLY A 134 -1.55 -6.46 -8.13
CA GLY A 134 -1.15 -7.19 -9.34
C GLY A 134 -1.10 -8.72 -9.19
N ILE A 135 -0.87 -9.26 -7.98
CA ILE A 135 -0.68 -10.70 -7.75
C ILE A 135 -1.61 -11.25 -6.68
N LEU A 136 -1.48 -10.79 -5.43
CA LEU A 136 -2.13 -11.45 -4.29
C LEU A 136 -3.65 -11.34 -4.36
N GLN A 137 -4.18 -10.12 -4.41
CA GLN A 137 -5.61 -9.85 -4.40
C GLN A 137 -6.34 -10.55 -5.56
N PRO A 138 -5.93 -10.43 -6.85
CA PRO A 138 -6.63 -11.12 -7.93
C PRO A 138 -6.56 -12.64 -7.82
N THR A 139 -5.45 -13.19 -7.30
CA THR A 139 -5.32 -14.64 -7.13
C THR A 139 -6.24 -15.14 -6.01
N LEU A 140 -6.38 -14.38 -4.91
CA LEU A 140 -7.34 -14.67 -3.84
C LEU A 140 -8.80 -14.60 -4.33
N GLU A 141 -9.13 -13.63 -5.17
CA GLU A 141 -10.50 -13.47 -5.72
C GLU A 141 -10.93 -14.63 -6.64
N THR A 142 -9.99 -15.48 -7.07
CA THR A 142 -10.36 -16.73 -7.77
C THR A 142 -10.93 -17.81 -6.84
N ARG A 143 -10.82 -17.62 -5.52
CA ARG A 143 -11.20 -18.61 -4.49
C ARG A 143 -12.14 -18.03 -3.43
N PHE A 144 -12.05 -16.73 -3.18
CA PHE A 144 -12.83 -16.03 -2.16
C PHE A 144 -13.61 -14.87 -2.78
N SER A 145 -14.60 -14.35 -2.05
CA SER A 145 -15.30 -13.13 -2.46
C SER A 145 -14.38 -11.92 -2.36
N PHE A 146 -14.70 -10.86 -3.11
CA PHE A 146 -13.98 -9.58 -3.09
C PHE A 146 -13.64 -9.09 -1.66
N TRP A 147 -14.62 -9.10 -0.76
CA TRP A 147 -14.46 -8.65 0.62
C TRP A 147 -13.53 -9.54 1.43
N ILE A 148 -13.66 -10.86 1.29
CA ILE A 148 -12.79 -11.81 1.99
C ILE A 148 -11.37 -11.71 1.46
N SER A 149 -11.19 -11.60 0.13
CA SER A 149 -9.87 -11.37 -0.47
C SER A 149 -9.24 -10.07 0.03
N GLY A 150 -10.00 -8.97 0.08
CA GLY A 150 -9.53 -7.68 0.60
C GLY A 150 -9.14 -7.75 2.08
N LEU A 151 -9.92 -8.45 2.91
CA LEU A 151 -9.62 -8.70 4.31
C LEU A 151 -8.32 -9.50 4.48
N ILE A 152 -8.17 -10.61 3.74
CA ILE A 152 -6.97 -11.45 3.79
C ILE A 152 -5.74 -10.66 3.35
N THR A 153 -5.83 -9.93 2.23
CA THR A 153 -4.75 -9.06 1.74
C THR A 153 -4.36 -8.04 2.79
N GLY A 154 -5.32 -7.37 3.42
CA GLY A 154 -5.07 -6.38 4.46
C GLY A 154 -4.43 -6.94 5.73
N CYS A 155 -4.86 -8.11 6.19
CA CYS A 155 -4.23 -8.80 7.31
C CYS A 155 -2.79 -9.20 6.99
N ILE A 156 -2.55 -9.77 5.80
CA ILE A 156 -1.19 -10.11 5.35
C ILE A 156 -0.32 -8.85 5.26
N TRP A 157 -0.88 -7.75 4.74
CA TRP A 157 -0.19 -6.48 4.60
C TRP A 157 0.18 -5.87 5.96
N ALA A 158 -0.73 -5.94 6.95
CA ALA A 158 -0.47 -5.50 8.32
C ALA A 158 0.63 -6.33 8.99
N ILE A 159 0.59 -7.66 8.83
CA ILE A 159 1.64 -8.54 9.34
C ILE A 159 2.97 -8.24 8.65
N TRP A 160 2.97 -8.04 7.33
CA TRP A 160 4.18 -7.73 6.57
C TRP A 160 4.94 -6.50 7.12
N HIS A 161 4.22 -5.50 7.65
CA HIS A 161 4.81 -4.31 8.28
C HIS A 161 5.41 -4.51 9.67
N VAL A 162 5.10 -5.61 10.38
CA VAL A 162 5.47 -5.82 11.79
C VAL A 162 6.94 -5.49 12.12
N PRO A 163 7.95 -5.85 11.30
CA PRO A 163 9.34 -5.53 11.60
C PRO A 163 9.62 -4.03 11.83
N LEU A 164 8.85 -3.14 11.20
CA LEU A 164 9.02 -1.68 11.33
C LEU A 164 8.77 -1.17 12.74
N TRP A 165 7.94 -1.84 13.55
CA TRP A 165 7.77 -1.50 14.96
C TRP A 165 9.06 -1.66 15.77
N PHE A 166 9.99 -2.47 15.28
CA PHE A 166 11.26 -2.76 15.95
C PHE A 166 12.43 -1.97 15.35
N VAL A 167 12.22 -1.19 14.28
CA VAL A 167 13.25 -0.31 13.70
C VAL A 167 13.29 1.01 14.47
N ILE A 168 14.44 1.33 15.08
CA ILE A 168 14.59 2.62 15.78
C ILE A 168 14.52 3.77 14.77
N GLY A 169 13.63 4.73 15.03
CA GLY A 169 13.39 5.90 14.16
C GLY A 169 12.35 5.69 13.05
N SER A 170 11.78 4.48 12.92
CA SER A 170 10.64 4.26 12.02
C SER A 170 9.38 4.95 12.53
N SER A 171 8.58 5.50 11.62
CA SER A 171 7.30 6.14 11.96
C SER A 171 6.30 5.16 12.59
N GLN A 172 6.37 3.87 12.22
CA GLN A 172 5.48 2.83 12.73
C GLN A 172 5.72 2.51 14.22
N SER A 173 6.96 2.67 14.71
CA SER A 173 7.32 2.34 16.11
C SER A 173 6.49 3.08 17.16
N GLY A 174 5.97 4.28 16.84
CA GLY A 174 5.08 5.05 17.71
C GLY A 174 3.58 4.86 17.45
N MET A 175 3.19 4.04 16.47
CA MET A 175 1.79 3.87 16.07
C MET A 175 1.12 2.68 16.80
N PRO A 176 -0.13 2.81 17.24
CA PRO A 176 -0.89 1.66 17.74
C PRO A 176 -1.12 0.63 16.63
N PHE A 177 -0.52 -0.56 16.78
CA PHE A 177 -0.57 -1.61 15.76
C PHE A 177 -2.00 -2.01 15.35
N ILE A 178 -2.94 -1.99 16.31
CA ILE A 178 -4.36 -2.31 16.03
C ILE A 178 -4.97 -1.27 15.08
N LEU A 179 -4.72 0.03 15.32
CA LEU A 179 -5.25 1.09 14.46
C LEU A 179 -4.63 1.03 13.06
N PHE A 180 -3.32 0.77 12.98
CA PHE A 180 -2.65 0.53 11.71
C PHE A 180 -3.27 -0.66 10.96
N SER A 181 -3.51 -1.78 11.65
CA SER A 181 -4.06 -2.99 11.06
C SER A 181 -5.48 -2.78 10.52
N LEU A 182 -6.33 -2.06 11.26
CA LEU A 182 -7.68 -1.70 10.80
C LEU A 182 -7.64 -0.81 9.56
N PHE A 183 -6.74 0.18 9.55
CA PHE A 183 -6.52 1.03 8.38
C PHE A 183 -5.96 0.24 7.20
N ALA A 184 -5.06 -0.71 7.45
CA ALA A 184 -4.47 -1.57 6.44
C ALA A 184 -5.52 -2.42 5.71
N ILE A 185 -6.47 -2.98 6.46
CA ILE A 185 -7.61 -3.72 5.91
C ILE A 185 -8.52 -2.79 5.09
N TYR A 186 -8.87 -1.63 5.63
CA TYR A 186 -9.68 -0.63 4.94
C TYR A 186 -9.06 -0.23 3.58
N LEU A 187 -7.78 0.16 3.60
CA LEU A 187 -7.05 0.60 2.42
C LEU A 187 -6.87 -0.55 1.41
N SER A 188 -6.68 -1.78 1.89
CA SER A 188 -6.63 -2.98 1.05
C SER A 188 -7.90 -3.17 0.23
N ILE A 189 -9.06 -3.01 0.86
CA ILE A 189 -10.36 -3.13 0.19
C ILE A 189 -10.56 -2.00 -0.83
N LEU A 190 -10.26 -0.74 -0.47
CA LEU A 190 -10.43 0.39 -1.38
C LEU A 190 -9.61 0.21 -2.67
N LEU A 191 -8.32 -0.07 -2.51
CA LEU A 191 -7.41 -0.23 -3.64
C LEU A 191 -7.74 -1.51 -4.44
N ALA A 192 -8.27 -2.55 -3.81
CA ALA A 192 -8.82 -3.70 -4.53
C ALA A 192 -9.97 -3.28 -5.47
N ALA A 193 -10.88 -2.41 -5.02
CA ALA A 193 -11.97 -1.89 -5.87
C ALA A 193 -11.44 -1.02 -7.02
N VAL A 194 -10.47 -0.14 -6.73
CA VAL A 194 -9.79 0.67 -7.77
C VAL A 194 -9.15 -0.23 -8.82
N PHE A 195 -8.36 -1.22 -8.38
CA PHE A 195 -7.72 -2.16 -9.31
C PHE A 195 -8.75 -2.95 -10.10
N LYS A 196 -9.80 -3.46 -9.45
CA LYS A 196 -10.82 -4.28 -10.10
C LYS A 196 -11.53 -3.52 -11.22
N LYS A 197 -11.83 -2.24 -11.01
CA LYS A 197 -12.49 -1.39 -12.00
C LYS A 197 -11.57 -0.96 -13.14
N THR A 198 -10.33 -0.61 -12.80
CA THR A 198 -9.42 0.10 -13.74
C THR A 198 -8.34 -0.78 -14.36
N LYS A 199 -8.12 -1.96 -13.76
CA LYS A 199 -7.01 -2.88 -14.07
C LYS A 199 -5.63 -2.21 -14.04
N SER A 200 -5.51 -1.06 -13.36
CA SER A 200 -4.31 -0.23 -13.33
C SER A 200 -3.66 -0.28 -11.96
N VAL A 201 -2.44 -0.83 -11.90
CA VAL A 201 -1.60 -0.77 -10.69
C VAL A 201 -1.18 0.69 -10.44
N LEU A 202 -0.95 1.47 -11.49
CA LEU A 202 -0.56 2.88 -11.38
C LEU A 202 -1.58 3.69 -10.59
N PHE A 203 -2.88 3.49 -10.84
CA PHE A 203 -3.92 4.18 -10.06
C PHE A 203 -3.91 3.74 -8.60
N CYS A 204 -3.64 2.47 -8.32
CA CYS A 204 -3.47 2.01 -6.94
C CYS A 204 -2.26 2.69 -6.29
N ALA A 205 -1.13 2.75 -6.99
CA ALA A 205 0.10 3.36 -6.50
C ALA A 205 -0.07 4.86 -6.20
N ILE A 206 -0.70 5.59 -7.12
CA ILE A 206 -1.00 7.02 -6.96
C ILE A 206 -1.94 7.25 -5.78
N PHE A 207 -3.00 6.44 -5.64
CA PHE A 207 -3.96 6.60 -4.57
C PHE A 207 -3.39 6.24 -3.20
N HIS A 208 -2.59 5.17 -3.12
CA HIS A 208 -1.84 4.82 -1.92
C HIS A 208 -0.86 5.93 -1.53
N GLY A 209 -0.03 6.39 -2.46
CA GLY A 209 0.90 7.49 -2.22
C GLY A 209 0.22 8.80 -1.80
N LEU A 210 -0.94 9.12 -2.39
CA LEU A 210 -1.78 10.24 -1.97
C LEU A 210 -2.19 10.08 -0.51
N ILE A 211 -2.73 8.91 -0.13
CA ILE A 211 -3.17 8.66 1.24
C ILE A 211 -2.01 8.81 2.22
N ASN A 212 -0.83 8.23 1.94
CA ASN A 212 0.34 8.37 2.81
C ASN A 212 0.80 9.83 2.93
N THR A 213 0.70 10.60 1.84
CA THR A 213 0.99 12.04 1.83
C THR A 213 -0.01 12.79 2.71
N LEU A 214 -1.31 12.51 2.58
CA LEU A 214 -2.36 13.16 3.36
C LEU A 214 -2.24 12.83 4.86
N LEU A 215 -1.90 11.58 5.20
CA LEU A 215 -1.65 11.16 6.58
C LEU A 215 -0.41 11.84 7.19
N SER A 216 0.55 12.23 6.37
CA SER A 216 1.73 12.98 6.80
C SER A 216 1.46 14.49 6.89
N LEU A 217 0.64 15.02 5.97
CA LEU A 217 0.31 16.43 5.82
C LEU A 217 -0.66 16.94 6.90
N PHE A 218 -1.63 16.13 7.30
CA PHE A 218 -2.64 16.52 8.29
C PHE A 218 -2.41 15.82 9.64
N VAL A 219 -2.71 16.53 10.73
CA VAL A 219 -2.85 15.88 12.05
C VAL A 219 -4.15 15.09 12.04
N ILE A 220 -4.07 13.77 12.13
CA ILE A 220 -5.26 12.92 12.01
C ILE A 220 -6.15 13.02 13.23
N LYS A 221 -7.42 13.37 12.99
CA LYS A 221 -8.46 13.41 14.02
C LYS A 221 -9.55 12.40 13.68
N ILE A 222 -9.66 11.37 14.51
CA ILE A 222 -10.71 10.37 14.38
C ILE A 222 -12.00 10.96 14.97
N ASN A 223 -12.82 11.54 14.10
CA ASN A 223 -14.15 12.06 14.44
C ASN A 223 -15.23 11.45 13.55
N LEU A 224 -16.48 11.80 13.80
CA LEU A 224 -17.62 11.26 13.06
C LEU A 224 -17.49 11.49 11.54
N LEU A 225 -17.01 12.66 11.11
CA LEU A 225 -16.83 12.96 9.69
C LEU A 225 -15.78 12.05 9.05
N PHE A 226 -14.66 11.81 9.73
CA PHE A 226 -13.65 10.86 9.28
C PHE A 226 -14.26 9.46 9.09
N ILE A 227 -14.96 8.95 10.13
CA ILE A 227 -15.57 7.61 10.10
C ILE A 227 -16.62 7.50 8.98
N LEU A 228 -17.51 8.48 8.86
CA LEU A 228 -18.53 8.51 7.79
C LEU A 228 -17.89 8.55 6.40
N GLY A 229 -16.79 9.30 6.24
CA GLY A 229 -16.02 9.33 5.01
C GLY A 229 -15.44 7.98 4.64
N LEU A 230 -14.82 7.27 5.59
CA LEU A 230 -14.31 5.92 5.36
C LEU A 230 -15.43 4.94 4.97
N VAL A 231 -16.55 4.95 5.72
CA VAL A 231 -17.70 4.10 5.43
C VAL A 231 -18.29 4.40 4.04
N GLY A 232 -18.42 5.68 3.68
CA GLY A 232 -18.88 6.09 2.36
C GLY A 232 -18.00 5.55 1.22
N LEU A 233 -16.68 5.59 1.40
CA LEU A 233 -15.73 5.03 0.43
C LEU A 233 -15.78 3.49 0.34
N LEU A 234 -16.13 2.80 1.43
CA LEU A 234 -16.40 1.35 1.39
C LEU A 234 -17.69 1.03 0.61
N PHE A 235 -18.76 1.81 0.79
CA PHE A 235 -19.96 1.68 -0.05
C PHE A 235 -19.66 1.96 -1.52
N PHE A 236 -18.83 2.96 -1.80
CA PHE A 236 -18.39 3.23 -3.15
C PHE A 236 -17.56 2.07 -3.73
N SER A 237 -16.69 1.46 -2.93
CA SER A 237 -15.94 0.26 -3.32
C SER A 237 -16.85 -0.93 -3.63
N HIS A 238 -17.92 -1.10 -2.86
CA HIS A 238 -18.96 -2.07 -3.16
C HIS A 238 -19.62 -1.81 -4.53
N TYR A 239 -19.95 -0.55 -4.82
CA TYR A 239 -20.53 -0.16 -6.10
C TYR A 239 -19.57 -0.42 -7.26
N LEU A 240 -18.30 -0.04 -7.13
CA LEU A 240 -17.29 -0.26 -8.15
C LEU A 240 -17.12 -1.75 -8.45
N GLN A 241 -17.01 -2.59 -7.42
CA GLN A 241 -16.74 -4.01 -7.62
C GLN A 241 -17.92 -4.74 -8.29
N ARG A 242 -19.18 -4.34 -8.06
CA ARG A 242 -20.35 -4.94 -8.73
C ARG A 242 -20.48 -4.54 -10.20
N ASN A 243 -19.92 -3.40 -10.60
CA ASN A 243 -20.03 -2.85 -11.94
C ASN A 243 -18.72 -2.99 -12.74
N SER A 244 -17.86 -3.95 -12.40
CA SER A 244 -16.54 -4.18 -13.02
C SER A 244 -16.47 -5.45 -13.84
#